data_AF-A0ABD0R0G3-F1
#
_entry.id   AF-A0ABD0R0G3-F1
#
_cell.length_a   1.000
_cell.length_b   1.000
_cell.length_c   1.000
_cell.angle_alpha   90.00
_cell.angle_beta   90.00
_cell.angle_gamma   90.00
#
_symmetry.space_group_name_H-M   'P 1'
#
loop_
_entity.id
_entity.type
_entity.pdbx_description
1 polymer ?
#
loop_
_entity_poly.entity_id
_entity_poly.type
_entity_poly.pdbx_seq_one_letter_code
_entity_poly.pdbx_strand_id
1 'polypeptide(L)'
;HLIERYYHQLTEGCGNEACTNEACGSSPGFQRMDNNAAAIKALELYKNNAKLCDPHPSKKGASSAFPENSAKGAHNFSACSNGKMNHKDLQPSREDFR
;
A
#
# COMPACT_ATOMS: atom_id res chain seq x y z
N HIS A 1 5.84 -9.35 -9.45
CA HIS A 1 6.97 -8.83 -10.27
C HIS A 1 7.90 -7.99 -9.39
N LEU A 2 9.20 -7.84 -9.71
CA LEU A 2 10.15 -7.22 -8.77
C LEU A 2 10.07 -5.67 -8.73
N ILE A 3 10.05 -5.00 -9.88
CA ILE A 3 9.91 -3.53 -9.96
C ILE A 3 8.60 -3.06 -9.31
N GLU A 4 7.51 -3.79 -9.57
CA GLU A 4 6.20 -3.57 -8.95
C GLU A 4 6.28 -3.56 -7.41
N ARG A 5 7.03 -4.50 -6.81
CA ARG A 5 7.21 -4.52 -5.34
C ARG A 5 7.99 -3.31 -4.83
N TYR A 6 9.01 -2.84 -5.56
CA TYR A 6 9.70 -1.59 -5.19
C TYR A 6 8.75 -0.40 -5.26
N TYR A 7 7.91 -0.35 -6.28
CA TYR A 7 6.92 0.71 -6.42
C TYR A 7 5.94 0.73 -5.24
N HIS A 8 5.32 -0.41 -4.90
CA HIS A 8 4.44 -0.51 -3.73
C HIS A 8 5.16 -0.17 -2.42
N GLN A 9 6.41 -0.60 -2.26
CA GLN A 9 7.21 -0.23 -1.09
C GLN A 9 7.38 1.29 -0.96
N LEU A 10 7.51 2.02 -2.05
CA LEU A 10 7.67 3.48 -2.04
C LEU A 10 6.34 4.22 -1.84
N THR A 11 5.23 3.70 -2.38
CA THR A 11 3.92 4.38 -2.34
C THR A 11 3.08 4.01 -1.13
N GLU A 12 3.03 2.72 -0.79
CA GLU A 12 2.24 2.16 0.32
C GLU A 12 3.12 1.89 1.55
N GLY A 13 4.38 1.51 1.33
CA GLY A 13 5.24 0.98 2.38
C GLY A 13 5.02 -0.52 2.60
N CYS A 14 5.80 -1.09 3.52
CA CYS A 14 5.73 -2.52 3.85
C CYS A 14 4.77 -2.84 5.00
N GLY A 15 4.20 -1.81 5.67
CA GLY A 15 3.28 -1.96 6.78
C GLY A 15 3.93 -2.27 8.13
N ASN A 16 5.26 -2.28 8.21
CA ASN A 16 5.98 -2.37 9.48
C ASN A 16 6.30 -0.97 10.00
N GLU A 17 5.82 -0.65 11.20
CA GLU A 17 6.00 0.64 11.88
C GLU A 17 7.46 0.89 12.28
N ALA A 18 8.21 -0.18 12.54
CA ALA A 18 9.63 -0.16 12.87
C ALA A 18 10.51 -0.41 11.63
N CYS A 19 10.01 -0.11 10.42
CA CYS A 19 10.79 -0.30 9.21
C CYS A 19 12.00 0.64 9.20
N THR A 20 13.21 0.06 9.13
CA THR A 20 14.48 0.79 9.04
C THR A 20 14.99 0.90 7.60
N ASN A 21 14.12 0.63 6.61
CA ASN A 21 14.50 0.77 5.21
C ASN A 21 14.22 2.19 4.74
N GLU A 22 15.28 2.93 4.42
CA GLU A 22 15.21 4.32 3.94
C GLU A 22 14.40 4.47 2.64
N ALA A 23 14.27 3.40 1.85
CA ALA A 23 13.51 3.40 0.60
C ALA A 23 12.10 2.78 0.77
N CYS A 24 11.47 2.97 1.93
CA CYS A 24 10.15 2.41 2.24
C CYS A 24 9.20 3.47 2.81
N GLY A 25 7.97 3.55 2.29
CA GLY A 25 6.93 4.47 2.74
C GLY A 25 6.50 4.32 4.20
N SER A 26 6.90 3.23 4.86
CA SER A 26 6.65 2.98 6.28
C SER A 26 7.80 3.40 7.21
N SER A 27 8.96 3.81 6.70
CA SER A 27 10.10 4.19 7.56
C SER A 27 9.98 5.62 8.11
N PRO A 28 10.40 5.85 9.36
CA PRO A 28 10.36 7.16 10.00
C PRO A 28 11.46 8.06 9.41
N GLY A 29 11.13 8.77 8.33
CA GLY A 29 12.09 9.58 7.58
C GLY A 29 11.89 9.50 6.06
N PHE A 30 11.05 8.60 5.58
CA PHE A 30 10.73 8.52 4.16
C PHE A 30 9.98 9.75 3.67
N GLN A 31 10.60 10.49 2.75
CA GLN A 31 9.95 11.58 2.05
C GLN A 31 8.96 11.03 1.03
N ARG A 32 7.67 11.33 1.21
CA ARG A 32 6.65 10.99 0.23
C ARG A 32 6.93 11.66 -1.11
N MET A 33 6.72 10.92 -2.17
CA MET A 33 6.90 11.34 -3.56
C MET A 33 5.66 11.00 -4.38
N ASP A 34 5.50 11.62 -5.54
CA ASP A 34 4.41 11.30 -6.45
C ASP A 34 4.61 9.93 -7.12
N ASN A 35 3.56 9.42 -7.76
CA ASN A 35 3.56 8.10 -8.39
C ASN A 35 4.62 7.99 -9.51
N ASN A 36 4.82 9.04 -10.31
CA ASN A 36 5.79 8.96 -11.41
C ASN A 36 7.22 8.94 -10.86
N ALA A 37 7.50 9.77 -9.85
CA ALA A 37 8.77 9.74 -9.12
C ALA A 37 9.02 8.38 -8.45
N ALA A 38 8.00 7.78 -7.84
CA ALA A 38 8.11 6.45 -7.25
C ALA A 38 8.40 5.37 -8.30
N ALA A 39 7.82 5.46 -9.50
CA ALA A 39 8.08 4.52 -10.59
C ALA A 39 9.54 4.63 -11.09
N ILE A 40 10.03 5.85 -11.29
CA ILE A 40 11.44 6.07 -11.66
C ILE A 40 12.36 5.54 -10.55
N LYS A 41 12.05 5.84 -9.29
CA LYS A 41 12.84 5.38 -8.15
C LYS A 41 12.85 3.86 -8.01
N ALA A 42 11.73 3.19 -8.29
CA ALA A 42 11.64 1.73 -8.32
C ALA A 42 12.57 1.10 -9.37
N LEU A 43 12.71 1.74 -10.55
CA LEU A 43 13.67 1.30 -11.57
C LEU A 43 15.12 1.46 -11.11
N GLU A 44 15.45 2.56 -10.42
CA GLU A 44 16.79 2.76 -9.84
C GLU A 44 17.12 1.70 -8.78
N LEU A 45 16.18 1.42 -7.87
CA LEU A 45 16.34 0.41 -6.82
C LEU A 45 16.51 -0.99 -7.41
N TYR A 46 15.75 -1.32 -8.46
CA TYR A 46 15.90 -2.56 -9.19
C TYR A 46 17.30 -2.69 -9.82
N LYS A 47 17.74 -1.65 -10.55
CA LYS A 47 19.06 -1.62 -11.20
C LYS A 47 20.20 -1.81 -10.18
N ASN A 48 20.04 -1.23 -8.99
CA ASN A 48 21.06 -1.27 -7.93
C ASN A 48 20.94 -2.49 -7.00
N ASN A 49 19.99 -3.40 -7.24
CA ASN A 49 19.68 -4.52 -6.34
C ASN A 49 19.52 -4.07 -4.87
N ALA A 50 18.81 -2.97 -4.66
CA ALA A 50 18.60 -2.40 -3.33
C ALA A 50 17.82 -3.36 -2.42
N LYS A 51 17.78 -3.07 -1.12
CA LYS A 51 17.00 -3.90 -0.18
C LYS A 51 15.51 -3.67 -0.41
N LEU A 52 14.81 -4.73 -0.77
CA LEU A 52 13.35 -4.79 -0.71
C LEU A 52 12.95 -5.26 0.69
N CYS A 53 11.91 -4.67 1.26
CA CYS A 53 11.27 -5.17 2.46
C CYS A 53 10.62 -6.51 2.14
N ASP A 54 10.80 -7.49 3.02
CA ASP A 54 10.08 -8.74 2.88
C ASP A 54 8.57 -8.47 2.95
N PRO A 55 7.77 -9.08 2.05
CA PRO A 55 6.33 -9.02 2.17
C PRO A 55 5.98 -9.60 3.54
N HIS A 56 5.45 -8.75 4.42
CA HIS A 56 5.07 -9.19 5.74
C HIS A 56 4.07 -10.36 5.59
N PRO A 57 4.31 -11.53 6.23
CA PRO A 57 3.42 -12.70 6.12
C PRO A 57 1.98 -12.45 6.61
N SER A 58 1.67 -11.26 7.14
CA SER A 58 0.33 -10.90 7.63
C SER A 58 -0.70 -10.58 6.54
N LYS A 59 -0.35 -10.68 5.26
CA LYS A 59 -1.33 -10.95 4.19
C LYS A 59 -1.06 -12.34 3.62
N LYS A 60 -1.58 -13.35 4.32
CA LYS A 60 -1.63 -14.74 3.84
C LYS A 60 -2.27 -14.78 2.44
N GLY A 61 -1.40 -14.91 1.45
CA GLY A 61 -1.70 -15.19 0.05
C GLY A 61 -0.50 -15.91 -0.56
N ALA A 62 -0.15 -17.04 0.07
CA ALA A 62 0.72 -18.13 -0.38
C ALA A 62 1.89 -17.79 -1.33
N SER A 63 3.11 -17.79 -0.77
CA SER A 63 4.26 -18.32 -1.51
C SER A 63 4.10 -19.83 -1.67
N SER A 64 4.49 -20.31 -2.84
CA SER A 64 4.29 -21.63 -3.43
C SER A 64 4.62 -22.83 -2.52
N ALA A 65 3.64 -23.72 -2.33
CA ALA A 65 3.81 -25.17 -2.17
C ALA A 65 2.43 -25.85 -2.24
N PHE A 66 2.15 -26.65 -3.27
CA PHE A 66 1.12 -27.70 -3.19
C PHE A 66 1.66 -28.81 -2.26
N PRO A 67 0.83 -29.39 -1.36
CA PRO A 67 -0.18 -30.36 -1.78
C PRO A 67 -1.57 -30.21 -1.15
N GLU A 68 -2.51 -30.76 -1.90
CA GLU A 68 -3.93 -31.04 -1.64
C GLU A 68 -4.13 -31.92 -0.38
N ASN A 69 -4.96 -31.51 0.58
CA ASN A 69 -6.29 -32.09 0.88
C ASN A 69 -6.86 -31.59 2.23
N SER A 70 -8.19 -31.46 2.24
CA SER A 70 -9.15 -31.38 3.37
C SER A 70 -9.31 -30.11 4.21
N ALA A 71 -10.39 -29.41 3.86
CA ALA A 71 -11.58 -29.23 4.70
C ALA A 71 -11.62 -28.09 5.76
N LYS A 72 -12.53 -27.15 5.43
CA LYS A 72 -13.41 -26.35 6.31
C LYS A 72 -12.80 -25.18 7.09
N GLY A 73 -13.23 -23.97 6.71
CA GLY A 73 -13.09 -22.77 7.53
C GLY A 73 -13.68 -21.56 6.80
N ALA A 74 -15.00 -21.41 6.87
CA ALA A 74 -15.70 -20.22 6.42
C ALA A 74 -15.27 -19.02 7.26
N HIS A 75 -14.59 -18.05 6.66
CA HIS A 75 -14.33 -16.76 7.30
C HIS A 75 -14.74 -15.66 6.33
N ASN A 76 -15.88 -15.04 6.66
CA ASN A 76 -16.50 -13.96 5.93
C ASN A 76 -15.51 -12.81 5.71
N PHE A 77 -15.28 -12.47 4.44
CA PHE A 77 -14.76 -11.16 4.05
C PHE A 77 -15.82 -10.13 4.44
N SER A 78 -15.57 -9.38 5.52
CA SER A 78 -16.33 -8.15 5.77
C SER A 78 -15.59 -7.03 5.07
N ALA A 79 -16.06 -6.71 3.86
CA ALA A 79 -15.66 -5.52 3.14
C ALA A 79 -15.94 -4.29 4.02
N CYS A 80 -14.92 -3.51 4.35
CA CYS A 80 -15.15 -2.15 4.82
C CYS A 80 -15.43 -1.27 3.59
N SER A 81 -16.71 -1.16 3.25
CA SER A 81 -17.23 -0.15 2.34
C SER A 81 -18.55 0.37 2.91
N ASN A 82 -18.75 1.68 2.73
CA ASN A 82 -19.94 2.48 3.05
C ASN A 82 -19.93 3.23 4.40
N GLY A 83 -19.03 4.22 4.51
CA GLY A 83 -19.33 5.43 5.29
C GLY A 83 -20.40 6.26 4.57
N LYS A 84 -21.67 6.05 4.93
CA LYS A 84 -22.81 6.89 4.53
C LYS A 84 -22.65 8.28 5.15
N MET A 85 -22.27 9.28 4.37
CA MET A 85 -22.41 10.68 4.79
C MET A 85 -23.85 11.13 4.50
N ASN A 86 -24.69 11.13 5.53
CA ASN A 86 -26.01 11.73 5.44
C ASN A 86 -25.94 13.24 5.74
N HIS A 87 -26.46 13.97 4.78
CA HIS A 87 -26.76 15.40 4.73
C HIS A 87 -27.37 15.96 6.03
N LYS A 88 -26.81 17.08 6.52
CA LYS A 88 -27.54 18.12 7.25
C LYS A 88 -26.94 19.48 6.85
N ASP A 89 -27.80 20.30 6.25
CA ASP A 89 -27.62 21.66 5.75
C ASP A 89 -26.55 22.52 6.43
N LEU A 90 -25.66 23.08 5.61
CA LEU A 90 -25.17 24.45 5.77
C LEU A 90 -24.98 25.06 4.38
N GLN A 91 -25.72 26.13 4.09
CA GLN A 91 -25.81 26.80 2.80
C GLN A 91 -24.46 27.33 2.30
N PRO A 92 -24.10 27.15 1.02
CA PRO A 92 -23.05 27.94 0.40
C PRO A 92 -23.66 29.25 -0.14
N SER A 93 -23.33 30.37 0.50
CA SER A 93 -23.51 31.70 -0.09
C SER A 93 -22.60 31.80 -1.32
N ARG A 94 -23.20 31.90 -2.49
CA ARG A 94 -22.53 32.33 -3.72
C ARG A 94 -22.07 33.78 -3.51
N GLU A 95 -20.80 34.05 -3.73
CA GLU A 95 -20.32 35.41 -3.97
C GLU A 95 -19.70 35.48 -5.36
N ASP A 96 -20.24 36.42 -6.12
CA ASP A 96 -20.03 36.76 -7.51
C ASP A 96 -18.56 36.98 -7.91
N PHE A 97 -18.23 36.54 -9.13
CA PHE A 97 -17.09 37.07 -9.87
C PHE A 97 -17.36 38.53 -10.25
N ARG A 98 -16.43 39.42 -9.91
CA ARG A 98 -16.34 40.77 -10.47
C ARG A 98 -14.96 40.99 -11.08
#